data_AF-A0A7W5D317-F1
#
_entry.id   AF-A0A7W5D317-F1
#
_cell.length_a   1.000
_cell.length_b   1.000
_cell.length_c   1.000
_cell.angle_alpha   90.00
_cell.angle_beta   90.00
_cell.angle_gamma   90.00
#
_symmetry.space_group_name_H-M   'P 1'
#
loop_
_entity.id
_entity.type
_entity.pdbx_description
1 polymer ?
#
loop_
_entity_poly.entity_id
_entity_poly.type
_entity_poly.pdbx_seq_one_letter_code
_entity_poly.pdbx_strand_id
1 'polypeptide(L)'
;MPRTATRTRARRANLPQSEALLNFCRHCETIYEPASSPIQDVCPNCAETRYTRCDHCGTFRLTEETLTTSESCVLCRSCADARTYTCGHCGQLHETELHPPAIAHNGREICEECLPNYSRCECCGRLFRTSDTRETESGRYCWSCSSYDNGQSIQSYYFKPAPIFRDDPESEPTGLYLGVELEMDDGDADAAATRISSMYGNDFLYFKHDGSLADGCELVTHPMSPEYMYVPKRIKKMLVTSPWQPPSSRKKRILHRLVDGRNLKNALIWIISTQYNCNR
;
A
#
# COMPACT_ATOMS: atom_id res chain seq x y z
N MET A 1 -5.05 18.85 -96.40
CA MET A 1 -4.32 18.09 -95.37
C MET A 1 -4.87 18.50 -93.99
N PRO A 2 -4.99 17.58 -93.02
CA PRO A 2 -6.22 17.39 -92.25
C PRO A 2 -6.28 18.00 -90.83
N ARG A 3 -7.51 17.94 -90.29
CA ARG A 3 -8.04 18.18 -88.94
C ARG A 3 -7.14 17.78 -87.77
N THR A 4 -7.21 18.55 -86.69
CA THR A 4 -7.15 18.01 -85.32
C THR A 4 -8.14 18.76 -84.42
N ALA A 5 -9.27 18.10 -84.13
CA ALA A 5 -10.21 18.51 -83.09
C ALA A 5 -9.76 17.89 -81.76
N THR A 6 -9.47 18.73 -80.77
CA THR A 6 -9.14 18.34 -79.40
C THR A 6 -10.40 17.84 -78.69
N ARG A 7 -10.55 16.53 -78.55
CA ARG A 7 -11.57 15.91 -77.68
C ARG A 7 -11.12 16.04 -76.23
N THR A 8 -11.70 16.99 -75.50
CA THR A 8 -11.62 17.05 -74.05
C THR A 8 -12.32 15.82 -73.47
N ARG A 9 -11.54 14.94 -72.83
CA ARG A 9 -12.04 13.74 -72.15
C ARG A 9 -12.75 14.20 -70.87
N ALA A 10 -14.08 14.25 -70.89
CA ALA A 10 -14.86 14.46 -69.68
C ALA A 10 -14.49 13.38 -68.65
N ARG A 11 -14.01 13.80 -67.48
CA ARG A 11 -13.85 12.91 -66.31
C ARG A 11 -15.23 12.34 -66.01
N ARG A 12 -15.37 11.01 -66.08
CA ARG A 12 -16.57 10.32 -65.57
C ARG A 12 -16.69 10.70 -64.10
N ALA A 13 -17.79 11.37 -63.75
CA ALA A 13 -18.16 11.54 -62.36
C ALA A 13 -18.30 10.14 -61.73
N ASN A 14 -17.73 9.95 -60.55
CA ASN A 14 -18.00 8.77 -59.74
C ASN A 14 -19.51 8.71 -59.51
N LEU A 15 -20.14 7.61 -59.93
CA LEU A 15 -21.50 7.29 -59.55
C LEU A 15 -21.56 7.22 -58.01
N PRO A 16 -22.65 7.70 -57.37
CA PRO A 16 -22.85 7.48 -55.95
C PRO A 16 -22.78 5.97 -55.71
N GLN A 17 -21.97 5.54 -54.74
CA GLN A 17 -21.97 4.14 -54.31
C GLN A 17 -23.41 3.80 -53.92
N SER A 18 -24.07 2.92 -54.68
CA SER A 18 -25.37 2.40 -54.31
C SER A 18 -25.21 1.68 -52.98
N GLU A 19 -25.86 2.18 -51.93
CA GLU A 19 -25.97 1.44 -50.67
C GLU A 19 -26.48 0.04 -50.98
N ALA A 20 -25.76 -0.98 -50.51
CA ALA A 20 -26.15 -2.36 -50.75
C ALA A 20 -27.53 -2.59 -50.12
N LEU A 21 -28.51 -3.01 -50.92
CA LEU A 21 -29.88 -3.28 -50.44
C LEU A 21 -29.90 -4.41 -49.41
N LEU A 22 -28.89 -5.30 -49.43
CA LEU A 22 -28.76 -6.46 -48.57
C LEU A 22 -27.28 -6.68 -48.21
N ASN A 23 -27.02 -7.07 -46.96
CA ASN A 23 -25.69 -7.45 -46.45
C ASN A 23 -25.66 -8.92 -46.01
N PHE A 24 -24.45 -9.47 -45.91
CA PHE A 24 -24.20 -10.78 -45.30
C PHE A 24 -23.76 -10.60 -43.84
N CYS A 25 -24.35 -11.38 -42.94
CA CYS A 25 -23.94 -11.38 -41.54
C CYS A 25 -22.55 -12.02 -41.37
N ARG A 26 -21.61 -11.33 -40.73
CA ARG A 26 -20.26 -11.86 -40.43
C ARG A 26 -20.24 -13.08 -39.50
N HIS A 27 -21.34 -13.36 -38.79
CA HIS A 27 -21.44 -14.44 -37.80
C HIS A 27 -22.17 -15.69 -38.29
N CYS A 28 -23.16 -15.53 -39.17
CA CYS A 28 -24.03 -16.64 -39.60
C CYS A 28 -24.30 -16.66 -41.11
N GLU A 29 -23.65 -15.77 -41.87
CA GLU A 29 -23.72 -15.65 -43.33
C GLU A 29 -25.13 -15.40 -43.90
N THR A 30 -26.11 -15.17 -43.02
CA THR A 30 -27.49 -14.88 -43.41
C THR A 30 -27.56 -13.51 -44.09
N ILE A 31 -28.35 -13.45 -45.17
CA ILE A 31 -28.65 -12.22 -45.89
C ILE A 31 -29.70 -11.43 -45.10
N TYR A 32 -29.46 -10.15 -44.89
CA TYR A 32 -30.36 -9.28 -44.13
C TYR A 32 -30.34 -7.84 -44.67
N GLU A 33 -31.37 -7.07 -44.36
CA GLU A 33 -31.43 -5.65 -44.68
C GLU A 33 -30.56 -4.85 -43.69
N PRO A 34 -29.57 -4.05 -44.13
CA PRO A 34 -28.65 -3.36 -43.23
C PRO A 34 -29.35 -2.47 -42.20
N ALA A 35 -30.43 -1.79 -42.61
CA ALA A 35 -31.23 -0.90 -41.75
C ALA A 35 -31.95 -1.62 -40.60
N SER A 36 -32.08 -2.95 -40.65
CA SER A 36 -32.73 -3.74 -39.61
C SER A 36 -31.84 -4.05 -38.40
N SER A 37 -30.52 -3.80 -38.51
CA SER A 37 -29.56 -4.12 -37.45
C SER A 37 -28.87 -2.87 -36.91
N PRO A 38 -28.68 -2.76 -35.57
CA PRO A 38 -27.94 -1.65 -34.98
C PRO A 38 -26.41 -1.76 -35.19
N ILE A 39 -25.91 -2.89 -35.69
CA ILE A 39 -24.48 -3.17 -35.82
C ILE A 39 -24.15 -3.47 -37.28
N GLN A 40 -23.12 -2.78 -37.80
CA GLN A 40 -22.63 -2.98 -39.15
C GLN A 40 -22.17 -4.43 -39.36
N ASP A 41 -22.58 -5.02 -40.49
CA ASP A 41 -22.25 -6.38 -40.95
C ASP A 41 -22.69 -7.52 -39.99
N VAL A 42 -23.65 -7.26 -39.11
CA VAL A 42 -24.25 -8.25 -38.20
C VAL A 42 -25.76 -8.25 -38.39
N CYS A 43 -26.38 -9.42 -38.60
CA CYS A 43 -27.84 -9.49 -38.70
C CYS A 43 -28.52 -9.25 -37.33
N PRO A 44 -29.81 -8.89 -37.28
CA PRO A 44 -30.51 -8.54 -36.03
C PRO A 44 -30.44 -9.64 -34.97
N ASN A 45 -30.64 -10.91 -35.35
CA ASN A 45 -30.56 -12.04 -34.44
C ASN A 45 -29.15 -12.21 -33.82
N CYS A 46 -28.09 -12.03 -34.62
CA CYS A 46 -26.72 -12.09 -34.10
C CYS A 46 -26.37 -10.85 -33.25
N ALA A 47 -26.95 -9.69 -33.55
CA ALA A 47 -26.78 -8.49 -32.75
C ALA A 47 -27.41 -8.68 -31.36
N GLU A 48 -28.64 -9.18 -31.29
CA GLU A 48 -29.36 -9.42 -30.03
C GLU A 48 -28.71 -10.52 -29.17
N THR A 49 -28.21 -11.59 -29.79
CA THR A 49 -27.68 -12.75 -29.05
C THR A 49 -26.22 -12.63 -28.62
N ARG A 50 -25.43 -11.80 -29.30
CA ARG A 50 -23.97 -11.72 -29.06
C ARG A 50 -23.48 -10.35 -28.62
N TYR A 51 -24.30 -9.31 -28.74
CA TYR A 51 -23.89 -7.96 -28.40
C TYR A 51 -24.77 -7.35 -27.34
N THR A 52 -24.15 -6.56 -26.49
CA THR A 52 -24.83 -5.76 -25.49
C THR A 52 -24.41 -4.32 -25.66
N ARG A 53 -25.39 -3.42 -25.51
CA ARG A 53 -25.16 -1.98 -25.57
C ARG A 53 -24.58 -1.52 -24.23
N CYS A 54 -23.46 -0.80 -24.27
CA CYS A 54 -22.94 -0.14 -23.07
C CYS A 54 -23.90 0.99 -22.65
N ASP A 55 -24.33 0.98 -21.40
CA ASP A 55 -25.26 1.97 -20.86
C ASP A 55 -24.65 3.38 -20.78
N HIS A 56 -23.32 3.46 -20.67
CA HIS A 56 -22.60 4.74 -20.60
C HIS A 56 -22.31 5.36 -21.97
N CYS A 57 -21.60 4.64 -22.84
CA CYS A 57 -21.16 5.18 -24.14
C CYS A 57 -22.12 4.86 -25.30
N GLY A 58 -23.16 4.05 -25.06
CA GLY A 58 -24.15 3.66 -26.06
C GLY A 58 -23.64 2.74 -27.17
N THR A 59 -22.36 2.37 -27.16
CA THR A 59 -21.73 1.52 -28.18
C THR A 59 -22.01 0.05 -27.91
N PHE A 60 -22.30 -0.71 -28.96
CA PHE A 60 -22.44 -2.17 -28.87
C PHE A 60 -21.08 -2.86 -28.77
N ARG A 61 -20.94 -3.75 -27.80
CA ARG A 61 -19.77 -4.63 -27.60
C ARG A 61 -20.22 -6.08 -27.54
N LEU A 62 -19.31 -7.02 -27.74
CA LEU A 62 -19.62 -8.42 -27.50
C LEU A 62 -20.02 -8.58 -26.03
N THR A 63 -21.06 -9.37 -25.76
CA THR A 63 -21.60 -9.54 -24.40
C THR A 63 -20.52 -10.02 -23.41
N GLU A 64 -19.61 -10.89 -23.86
CA GLU A 64 -18.48 -11.38 -23.06
C GLU A 64 -17.43 -10.31 -22.70
N GLU A 65 -17.40 -9.19 -23.43
CA GLU A 65 -16.50 -8.05 -23.18
C GLU A 65 -17.16 -6.96 -22.33
N THR A 66 -18.40 -7.19 -21.89
CA THR A 66 -19.12 -6.28 -21.01
C THR A 66 -19.04 -6.73 -19.56
N LEU A 67 -19.14 -5.76 -18.65
CA LEU A 67 -19.13 -5.97 -17.21
C LEU A 67 -20.42 -5.40 -16.64
N THR A 68 -20.97 -6.07 -15.64
CA THR A 68 -22.19 -5.65 -14.96
C THR A 68 -21.84 -5.14 -13.56
N THR A 69 -22.33 -3.95 -13.21
CA THR A 69 -22.14 -3.35 -11.88
C THR A 69 -23.13 -3.94 -10.86
N SER A 70 -22.96 -3.61 -9.58
CA SER A 70 -23.90 -4.00 -8.51
C SER A 70 -25.34 -3.55 -8.81
N GLU A 71 -25.50 -2.40 -9.46
CA GLU A 71 -26.79 -1.81 -9.86
C GLU A 71 -27.29 -2.34 -11.21
N SER A 72 -26.75 -3.45 -11.71
CA SER A 72 -27.11 -4.05 -13.01
C SER A 72 -26.84 -3.19 -14.24
N CYS A 73 -26.02 -2.13 -14.11
CA CYS A 73 -25.57 -1.32 -15.24
C CYS A 73 -24.55 -2.11 -16.08
N VAL A 74 -24.72 -2.15 -17.40
CA VAL A 74 -23.84 -2.87 -18.31
C VAL A 74 -22.85 -1.91 -18.96
N LEU A 75 -21.58 -2.09 -18.65
CA LEU A 75 -20.49 -1.25 -19.13
C LEU A 75 -19.56 -2.03 -20.04
N CYS A 76 -19.08 -1.40 -21.11
CA CYS A 76 -17.93 -1.91 -21.82
C CYS A 76 -16.66 -1.79 -20.96
N ARG A 77 -15.64 -2.61 -21.25
CA ARG A 77 -14.37 -2.63 -20.51
C ARG A 77 -13.76 -1.23 -20.28
N SER A 78 -13.70 -0.40 -21.32
CA SER A 78 -13.14 0.95 -21.20
C SER A 78 -13.96 1.88 -20.29
N CYS A 79 -15.29 1.75 -20.30
CA CYS A 79 -16.14 2.54 -19.40
C CYS A 79 -16.04 2.04 -17.97
N ALA A 80 -15.97 0.73 -17.76
CA ALA A 80 -15.77 0.15 -16.44
C ALA A 80 -14.42 0.59 -15.85
N ASP A 81 -13.30 0.35 -16.55
CA ASP A 81 -11.96 0.69 -16.04
C ASP A 81 -11.81 2.19 -15.68
N ALA A 82 -12.54 3.08 -16.34
CA ALA A 82 -12.49 4.52 -16.09
C ALA A 82 -13.44 5.02 -14.99
N ARG A 83 -14.47 4.25 -14.64
CA ARG A 83 -15.60 4.74 -13.81
C ARG A 83 -15.93 3.86 -12.63
N THR A 84 -15.44 2.63 -12.58
CA THR A 84 -15.77 1.67 -11.53
C THR A 84 -14.56 1.27 -10.70
N TYR A 85 -14.84 0.73 -9.54
CA TYR A 85 -13.86 0.04 -8.71
C TYR A 85 -14.40 -1.32 -8.27
N THR A 86 -13.51 -2.23 -7.90
CA THR A 86 -13.90 -3.57 -7.40
C THR A 86 -13.78 -3.60 -5.88
N CYS A 87 -14.87 -3.92 -5.19
CA CYS A 87 -14.85 -4.01 -3.73
C CYS A 87 -13.94 -5.14 -3.28
N GLY A 88 -12.93 -4.83 -2.46
CA GLY A 88 -11.97 -5.79 -1.90
C GLY A 88 -12.55 -6.74 -0.86
N HIS A 89 -13.84 -6.61 -0.51
CA HIS A 89 -14.57 -7.53 0.37
C HIS A 89 -15.49 -8.48 -0.39
N CYS A 90 -16.49 -7.96 -1.14
CA CYS A 90 -17.47 -8.79 -1.85
C CYS A 90 -17.07 -9.14 -3.29
N GLY A 91 -16.08 -8.44 -3.86
CA GLY A 91 -15.65 -8.64 -5.26
C GLY A 91 -16.58 -8.04 -6.31
N GLN A 92 -17.66 -7.36 -5.92
CA GLN A 92 -18.57 -6.69 -6.85
C GLN A 92 -17.96 -5.41 -7.42
N LEU A 93 -18.41 -5.07 -8.62
CA LEU A 93 -18.02 -3.88 -9.35
C LEU A 93 -19.01 -2.74 -9.07
N HIS A 94 -18.53 -1.61 -8.60
CA HIS A 94 -19.36 -0.45 -8.25
C HIS A 94 -18.95 0.78 -9.04
N GLU A 95 -19.90 1.63 -9.40
CA GLU A 95 -19.63 2.92 -10.04
C GLU A 95 -19.12 3.93 -9.02
N THR A 96 -17.92 4.45 -9.24
CA THR A 96 -17.18 5.30 -8.29
C THR A 96 -17.89 6.62 -8.02
N GLU A 97 -18.57 7.20 -9.02
CA GLU A 97 -19.33 8.45 -8.86
C GLU A 97 -20.59 8.27 -8.00
N LEU A 98 -21.21 7.08 -8.04
CA LEU A 98 -22.46 6.79 -7.32
C LEU A 98 -22.20 6.21 -5.92
N HIS A 99 -21.19 5.34 -5.79
CA HIS A 99 -20.84 4.67 -4.55
C HIS A 99 -19.36 4.91 -4.23
N PRO A 100 -18.98 6.04 -3.61
CA PRO A 100 -17.58 6.30 -3.28
C PRO A 100 -17.01 5.23 -2.33
N PRO A 101 -15.83 4.65 -2.61
CA PRO A 101 -15.26 3.62 -1.74
C PRO A 101 -14.64 4.20 -0.47
N ALA A 102 -14.70 3.43 0.62
CA ALA A 102 -13.79 3.60 1.74
C ALA A 102 -12.47 2.85 1.48
N ILE A 103 -11.34 3.38 1.95
CA ILE A 103 -10.02 2.75 1.76
C ILE A 103 -9.61 2.00 3.03
N ALA A 104 -9.43 0.69 2.90
CA ALA A 104 -8.92 -0.18 3.98
C ALA A 104 -7.41 0.00 4.21
N HIS A 105 -6.91 -0.50 5.34
CA HIS A 105 -5.49 -0.37 5.73
C HIS A 105 -4.49 -0.95 4.72
N ASN A 106 -4.94 -1.86 3.85
CA ASN A 106 -4.14 -2.51 2.81
C ASN A 106 -4.35 -1.87 1.42
N GLY A 107 -4.99 -0.70 1.35
CA GLY A 107 -5.23 0.04 0.10
C GLY A 107 -6.43 -0.48 -0.72
N ARG A 108 -7.13 -1.53 -0.26
CA ARG A 108 -8.32 -2.01 -0.97
C ARG A 108 -9.51 -1.09 -0.76
N GLU A 109 -10.28 -0.89 -1.83
CA GLU A 109 -11.52 -0.13 -1.84
C GLU A 109 -12.68 -0.99 -1.33
N ILE A 110 -13.50 -0.45 -0.44
CA ILE A 110 -14.60 -1.13 0.24
C ILE A 110 -15.90 -0.38 -0.07
N CYS A 111 -16.91 -1.10 -0.58
CA CYS A 111 -18.24 -0.52 -0.82
C CYS A 111 -18.99 -0.23 0.48
N GLU A 112 -19.99 0.64 0.38
CA GLU A 112 -20.82 1.07 1.52
C GLU A 112 -21.54 -0.08 2.21
N GLU A 113 -21.96 -1.10 1.46
CA GLU A 113 -22.62 -2.29 2.03
C GLU A 113 -21.67 -3.15 2.86
N CYS A 114 -20.40 -3.20 2.47
CA CYS A 114 -19.38 -3.97 3.17
C CYS A 114 -18.76 -3.19 4.33
N LEU A 115 -18.81 -1.86 4.30
CA LEU A 115 -18.19 -0.96 5.27
C LEU A 115 -18.58 -1.24 6.75
N PRO A 116 -19.82 -1.62 7.09
CA PRO A 116 -20.19 -2.00 8.46
C PRO A 116 -19.39 -3.16 9.05
N ASN A 117 -18.77 -4.00 8.22
CA ASN A 117 -17.88 -5.09 8.67
C ASN A 117 -16.46 -4.61 9.02
N TYR A 118 -16.22 -3.30 8.96
CA TYR A 118 -14.93 -2.67 9.23
C TYR A 118 -15.03 -1.68 10.39
N SER A 119 -13.92 -1.50 11.09
CA SER A 119 -13.76 -0.57 12.20
C SER A 119 -12.48 0.24 12.02
N ARG A 120 -12.51 1.52 12.42
CA ARG A 120 -11.29 2.33 12.49
C ARG A 120 -10.55 2.02 13.78
N CYS A 121 -9.24 1.90 13.67
CA CYS A 121 -8.38 1.82 14.86
C CYS A 121 -8.25 3.21 15.49
N GLU A 122 -8.53 3.34 16.79
CA GLU A 122 -8.41 4.61 17.53
C GLU A 122 -6.96 5.15 17.58
N CYS A 123 -5.97 4.25 17.57
CA CYS A 123 -4.56 4.64 17.59
C CYS A 123 -4.04 5.15 16.23
N CYS A 124 -4.24 4.39 15.14
CA CYS A 124 -3.67 4.74 13.84
C CYS A 124 -4.66 5.32 12.82
N GLY A 125 -5.95 5.40 13.16
CA GLY A 125 -7.02 5.94 12.31
C GLY A 125 -7.38 5.10 11.06
N ARG A 126 -6.59 4.06 10.75
CA ARG A 126 -6.76 3.19 9.58
C ARG A 126 -7.96 2.26 9.77
N LEU A 127 -8.57 1.87 8.64
CA LEU A 127 -9.75 1.03 8.58
C LEU A 127 -9.37 -0.46 8.44
N PHE A 128 -9.80 -1.29 9.38
CA PHE A 128 -9.56 -2.74 9.41
C PHE A 128 -10.87 -3.49 9.42
N ARG A 129 -10.88 -4.77 9.02
CA ARG A 129 -12.04 -5.62 9.30
C ARG A 129 -12.24 -5.65 10.80
N THR A 130 -13.49 -5.63 11.26
CA THR A 130 -13.77 -5.67 12.71
C THR A 130 -13.20 -6.94 13.36
N SER A 131 -13.14 -8.06 12.63
CA SER A 131 -12.46 -9.30 13.05
C SER A 131 -10.94 -9.15 13.25
N ASP A 132 -10.33 -8.16 12.60
CA ASP A 132 -8.89 -7.90 12.63
C ASP A 132 -8.55 -6.77 13.62
N THR A 133 -9.48 -6.50 14.53
CA THR A 133 -9.35 -5.54 15.62
C THR A 133 -9.67 -6.19 16.95
N ARG A 134 -9.13 -5.61 18.02
CA ARG A 134 -9.39 -5.95 19.41
C ARG A 134 -10.14 -4.81 20.06
N GLU A 135 -11.25 -5.15 20.72
CA GLU A 135 -11.99 -4.24 21.57
C GLU A 135 -11.40 -4.26 22.98
N THR A 136 -11.24 -3.08 23.56
CA THR A 136 -10.67 -2.83 24.89
C THR A 136 -11.52 -1.79 25.61
N GLU A 137 -11.27 -1.55 26.90
CA GLU A 137 -11.97 -0.50 27.66
C GLU A 137 -11.75 0.91 27.09
N SER A 138 -10.60 1.16 26.46
CA SER A 138 -10.23 2.46 25.89
C SER A 138 -10.62 2.62 24.42
N GLY A 139 -11.25 1.62 23.79
CA GLY A 139 -11.68 1.66 22.39
C GLY A 139 -11.26 0.43 21.58
N ARG A 140 -11.29 0.58 20.25
CA ARG A 140 -11.01 -0.50 19.30
C ARG A 140 -9.70 -0.26 18.55
N TYR A 141 -8.83 -1.26 18.59
CA TYR A 141 -7.46 -1.17 18.09
C TYR A 141 -7.15 -2.30 17.11
N CYS A 142 -6.33 -2.06 16.09
CA CYS A 142 -5.83 -3.15 15.26
C CYS A 142 -4.87 -4.05 16.06
N TRP A 143 -4.57 -5.25 15.57
CA TRP A 143 -3.64 -6.17 16.24
C TRP A 143 -2.27 -5.54 16.53
N SER A 144 -1.74 -4.72 15.63
CA SER A 144 -0.47 -4.03 15.84
C SER A 144 -0.58 -2.99 16.97
N CYS A 145 -1.57 -2.08 16.92
CA CYS A 145 -1.75 -1.04 17.94
C CYS A 145 -2.16 -1.61 19.31
N SER A 146 -2.98 -2.66 19.35
CA SER A 146 -3.37 -3.31 20.61
C SER A 146 -2.22 -4.07 21.27
N SER A 147 -1.21 -4.47 20.49
CA SER A 147 0.02 -5.01 21.07
C SER A 147 0.80 -3.86 21.74
N TYR A 148 0.97 -2.72 21.05
CA TYR A 148 1.61 -1.54 21.63
C TYR A 148 0.95 -1.01 22.91
N ASP A 149 -0.37 -1.12 23.03
CA ASP A 149 -1.17 -0.57 24.13
C ASP A 149 -1.77 -1.68 25.03
N ASN A 150 -1.01 -2.74 25.28
CA ASN A 150 -1.35 -3.76 26.27
C ASN A 150 -0.89 -3.38 27.70
N GLY A 151 -0.36 -2.17 27.88
CA GLY A 151 0.26 -1.71 29.13
C GLY A 151 1.56 -2.45 29.48
N GLN A 152 2.10 -3.27 28.57
CA GLN A 152 3.34 -4.01 28.77
C GLN A 152 4.50 -3.31 28.08
N SER A 153 5.60 -3.20 28.82
CA SER A 153 6.84 -2.61 28.32
C SER A 153 7.55 -3.54 27.33
N ILE A 154 7.27 -4.84 27.38
CA ILE A 154 7.82 -5.89 26.52
C ILE A 154 6.69 -6.56 25.74
N GLN A 155 6.88 -6.69 24.44
CA GLN A 155 5.89 -7.22 23.51
C GLN A 155 6.06 -8.71 23.25
N SER A 156 5.04 -9.35 22.68
CA SER A 156 5.13 -10.77 22.31
C SER A 156 6.24 -11.01 21.28
N TYR A 157 6.76 -12.25 21.21
CA TYR A 157 7.81 -12.63 20.24
C TYR A 157 7.50 -12.29 18.78
N TYR A 158 6.23 -12.41 18.37
CA TYR A 158 5.79 -12.13 17.00
C TYR A 158 5.51 -10.64 16.75
N PHE A 159 5.71 -9.79 17.75
CA PHE A 159 5.44 -8.37 17.60
C PHE A 159 6.45 -7.72 16.66
N LYS A 160 5.95 -7.28 15.51
CA LYS A 160 6.71 -6.52 14.53
C LYS A 160 5.84 -5.39 13.98
N PRO A 161 6.09 -4.14 14.38
CA PRO A 161 5.27 -3.03 13.95
C PRO A 161 5.64 -2.51 12.55
N ALA A 162 4.82 -1.58 12.04
CA ALA A 162 5.16 -0.86 10.82
C ALA A 162 6.48 -0.08 11.03
N PRO A 163 7.46 -0.21 10.12
CA PRO A 163 8.76 0.44 10.28
C PRO A 163 8.64 1.97 10.14
N ILE A 164 9.25 2.70 11.07
CA ILE A 164 9.43 4.15 10.99
C ILE A 164 10.84 4.41 10.46
N PHE A 165 10.96 4.75 9.18
CA PHE A 165 12.25 5.03 8.55
C PHE A 165 12.80 6.38 9.00
N ARG A 166 14.09 6.41 9.34
CA ARG A 166 14.77 7.64 9.79
C ARG A 166 16.00 7.93 8.95
N ASP A 167 15.95 9.05 8.25
CA ASP A 167 17.10 9.65 7.58
C ASP A 167 17.78 10.68 8.48
N ASP A 168 19.10 10.81 8.31
CA ASP A 168 19.81 11.96 8.85
C ASP A 168 19.34 13.22 8.12
N PRO A 169 18.83 14.25 8.84
CA PRO A 169 18.25 15.41 8.19
C PRO A 169 19.29 16.27 7.44
N GLU A 170 20.59 16.05 7.66
CA GLU A 170 21.68 16.77 6.98
C GLU A 170 22.25 15.96 5.79
N SER A 171 21.72 14.77 5.52
CA SER A 171 22.23 13.85 4.49
C SER A 171 21.15 13.49 3.47
N GLU A 172 21.54 13.28 2.22
CA GLU A 172 20.63 12.79 1.18
C GLU A 172 20.22 11.32 1.47
N PRO A 173 18.93 10.96 1.32
CA PRO A 173 18.47 9.59 1.57
C PRO A 173 19.18 8.58 0.68
N THR A 174 19.92 7.66 1.28
CA THR A 174 20.69 6.62 0.55
C THR A 174 19.82 5.46 0.07
N GLY A 175 18.61 5.32 0.62
CA GLY A 175 17.74 4.17 0.40
C GLY A 175 18.15 2.91 1.17
N LEU A 176 19.30 2.94 1.85
CA LEU A 176 19.75 1.86 2.75
C LEU A 176 19.30 2.17 4.18
N TYR A 177 18.61 1.23 4.79
CA TYR A 177 18.18 1.33 6.19
C TYR A 177 18.57 0.08 6.95
N LEU A 178 19.09 0.29 8.16
CA LEU A 178 19.51 -0.76 9.07
C LEU A 178 18.69 -0.69 10.35
N GLY A 179 18.47 -1.82 11.02
CA GLY A 179 17.94 -1.88 12.38
C GLY A 179 18.98 -2.53 13.29
N VAL A 180 18.88 -2.28 14.60
CA VAL A 180 19.68 -2.94 15.62
C VAL A 180 18.76 -3.79 16.47
N GLU A 181 19.13 -5.06 16.64
CA GLU A 181 18.50 -6.01 17.56
C GLU A 181 19.52 -6.35 18.66
N LEU A 182 19.11 -6.24 19.92
CA LEU A 182 19.94 -6.53 21.09
C LEU A 182 19.16 -7.38 22.09
N GLU A 183 19.65 -8.59 22.31
CA GLU A 183 19.16 -9.49 23.34
C GLU A 183 19.79 -9.12 24.70
N MET A 184 18.95 -8.98 25.72
CA MET A 184 19.38 -8.78 27.10
C MET A 184 18.84 -9.91 27.96
N ASP A 185 19.75 -10.77 28.38
CA ASP A 185 19.50 -11.86 29.31
C ASP A 185 19.93 -11.45 30.73
N ASP A 186 19.38 -12.13 31.74
CA ASP A 186 19.63 -11.92 33.17
C ASP A 186 19.33 -10.48 33.67
N GLY A 187 18.15 -10.27 34.26
CA GLY A 187 17.80 -9.02 34.95
C GLY A 187 16.31 -8.72 35.01
N ASP A 188 15.95 -7.51 35.47
CA ASP A 188 14.57 -7.01 35.44
C ASP A 188 14.29 -6.38 34.06
N ALA A 189 13.83 -7.23 33.14
CA ALA A 189 13.56 -6.87 31.76
C ALA A 189 12.50 -5.76 31.65
N ASP A 190 11.44 -5.82 32.47
CA ASP A 190 10.37 -4.81 32.47
C ASP A 190 10.86 -3.45 32.94
N ALA A 191 11.68 -3.40 33.99
CA ALA A 191 12.30 -2.16 34.45
C ALA A 191 13.26 -1.57 33.42
N ALA A 192 14.02 -2.42 32.72
CA ALA A 192 14.90 -2.00 31.64
C ALA A 192 14.10 -1.43 30.45
N ALA A 193 13.10 -2.16 29.97
CA ALA A 193 12.24 -1.75 28.86
C ALA A 193 11.54 -0.43 29.18
N THR A 194 10.92 -0.32 30.35
CA THR A 194 10.23 0.90 30.80
C THR A 194 11.17 2.10 30.83
N ARG A 195 12.36 1.94 31.42
CA ARG A 195 13.34 3.02 31.55
C ARG A 195 13.87 3.48 30.19
N ILE A 196 14.20 2.54 29.31
CA ILE A 196 14.78 2.84 27.99
C ILE A 196 13.71 3.44 27.07
N SER A 197 12.50 2.88 27.04
CA SER A 197 11.38 3.43 26.27
C SER A 197 11.03 4.85 26.74
N SER A 198 11.09 5.13 28.04
CA SER A 198 10.88 6.50 28.57
C SER A 198 11.96 7.49 28.14
N MET A 199 13.18 7.02 27.83
CA MET A 199 14.31 7.85 27.45
C MET A 199 14.33 8.16 25.94
N TYR A 200 13.99 7.18 25.10
CA TYR A 200 14.12 7.28 23.63
C TYR A 200 12.79 7.39 22.90
N GLY A 201 11.70 6.94 23.53
CA GLY A 201 10.37 6.87 22.93
C GLY A 201 10.16 5.66 22.03
N ASN A 202 8.89 5.25 21.92
CA ASN A 202 8.47 4.07 21.15
C ASN A 202 8.61 4.26 19.63
N ASP A 203 8.80 5.51 19.15
CA ASP A 203 9.07 5.77 17.74
C ASP A 203 10.52 5.41 17.35
N PHE A 204 11.40 5.18 18.34
CA PHE A 204 12.81 4.89 18.10
C PHE A 204 13.13 3.39 18.22
N LEU A 205 12.52 2.75 19.22
CA LEU A 205 12.75 1.36 19.57
C LEU A 205 11.51 0.75 20.21
N TYR A 206 11.47 -0.58 20.24
CA TYR A 206 10.48 -1.36 20.98
C TYR A 206 11.16 -2.61 21.57
N PHE A 207 10.53 -3.20 22.58
CA PHE A 207 11.01 -4.45 23.19
C PHE A 207 10.06 -5.59 22.87
N LYS A 208 10.59 -6.77 22.59
CA LYS A 208 9.83 -8.01 22.45
C LYS A 208 10.54 -9.15 23.19
N HIS A 209 9.86 -10.25 23.46
CA HIS A 209 10.55 -11.48 23.85
C HIS A 209 11.26 -12.08 22.62
N ASP A 210 12.45 -12.67 22.74
CA ASP A 210 13.16 -13.34 21.61
C ASP A 210 12.89 -14.86 21.50
N GLY A 211 12.08 -15.42 22.40
CA GLY A 211 11.72 -16.84 22.38
C GLY A 211 12.87 -17.81 22.69
N SER A 212 14.09 -17.31 22.87
CA SER A 212 15.31 -18.07 23.17
C SER A 212 15.88 -17.80 24.57
N LEU A 213 15.57 -16.64 25.16
CA LEU A 213 15.97 -16.27 26.51
C LEU A 213 14.97 -16.82 27.54
N ALA A 214 15.51 -17.21 28.70
CA ALA A 214 14.72 -17.74 29.81
C ALA A 214 14.06 -16.62 30.63
N ASP A 215 14.81 -15.54 30.92
CA ASP A 215 14.35 -14.34 31.62
C ASP A 215 15.06 -13.11 31.03
N GLY A 216 14.49 -12.54 29.97
CA GLY A 216 15.10 -11.44 29.24
C GLY A 216 14.16 -10.76 28.23
N CYS A 217 14.70 -9.76 27.52
CA CYS A 217 14.00 -9.10 26.42
C CYS A 217 14.94 -8.69 25.28
N GLU A 218 14.37 -8.61 24.09
CA GLU A 218 15.02 -8.15 22.87
C GLU A 218 14.60 -6.70 22.59
N LEU A 219 15.59 -5.80 22.54
CA LEU A 219 15.41 -4.44 22.06
C LEU A 219 15.56 -4.44 20.54
N VAL A 220 14.59 -3.87 19.84
CA VAL A 220 14.62 -3.70 18.38
C VAL A 220 14.46 -2.22 18.04
N THR A 221 15.36 -1.67 17.25
CA THR A 221 15.21 -0.30 16.75
C THR A 221 14.42 -0.27 15.45
N HIS A 222 13.71 0.83 15.19
CA HIS A 222 13.18 1.08 13.85
C HIS A 222 14.33 1.30 12.83
N PRO A 223 14.09 1.10 11.51
CA PRO A 223 15.14 1.23 10.51
C PRO A 223 15.66 2.67 10.35
N MET A 224 16.97 2.84 10.28
CA MET A 224 17.62 4.15 10.16
C MET A 224 18.71 4.10 9.09
N SER A 225 18.95 5.21 8.41
CA SER A 225 20.09 5.37 7.51
C SER A 225 21.40 5.19 8.26
N PRO A 226 22.47 4.66 7.62
CA PRO A 226 23.79 4.56 8.22
C PRO A 226 24.27 5.89 8.80
N GLU A 227 24.02 6.99 8.07
CA GLU A 227 24.38 8.35 8.46
C GLU A 227 23.70 8.72 9.79
N TYR A 228 22.40 8.43 9.93
CA TYR A 228 21.65 8.67 11.16
C TYR A 228 22.22 7.90 12.35
N MET A 229 22.63 6.64 12.14
CA MET A 229 23.27 5.83 13.18
C MET A 229 24.66 6.33 13.56
N TYR A 230 25.42 6.88 12.59
CA TYR A 230 26.83 7.20 12.76
C TYR A 230 27.11 8.62 13.27
N VAL A 231 26.11 9.43 13.60
CA VAL A 231 26.31 10.82 14.04
C VAL A 231 26.94 10.89 15.45
N PRO A 232 28.24 11.23 15.60
CA PRO A 232 28.90 11.28 16.92
C PRO A 232 28.37 12.40 17.82
N LYS A 233 27.56 13.32 17.25
CA LYS A 233 27.09 14.55 17.88
C LYS A 233 25.75 14.40 18.62
N ARG A 234 24.94 13.37 18.37
CA ARG A 234 23.61 13.22 19.00
C ARG A 234 23.66 12.63 20.41
N ILE A 235 24.69 11.84 20.74
CA ILE A 235 24.88 11.25 22.09
C ILE A 235 25.36 12.30 23.12
N LYS A 236 25.94 13.43 22.69
CA LYS A 236 26.37 14.50 23.63
C LYS A 236 25.24 15.40 24.12
N LYS A 237 24.09 15.47 23.44
CA LYS A 237 22.98 16.35 23.86
C LYS A 237 22.09 15.73 24.95
N MET A 238 22.21 14.42 25.19
CA MET A 238 21.48 13.68 26.24
C MET A 238 22.13 13.75 27.63
N LEU A 239 23.28 14.39 27.80
CA LEU A 239 24.02 14.42 29.09
C LEU A 239 24.11 15.81 29.75
N VAL A 240 23.34 16.81 29.32
CA VAL A 240 23.36 18.14 29.94
C VAL A 240 21.97 18.63 30.31
N THR A 241 21.31 17.92 31.23
CA THR A 241 20.31 18.51 32.13
C THR A 241 20.34 17.83 33.51
N SER A 242 21.47 17.92 34.21
CA SER A 242 21.47 18.01 35.68
C SER A 242 22.84 18.46 36.18
N PRO A 243 22.94 19.55 36.96
CA PRO A 243 24.21 20.00 37.51
C PRO A 243 24.57 19.13 38.72
N TRP A 244 25.26 18.01 38.49
CA TRP A 244 25.91 17.28 39.58
C TRP A 244 27.33 17.83 39.78
N GLN A 245 27.58 18.44 40.94
CA GLN A 245 28.91 18.89 41.34
C GLN A 245 29.70 17.75 42.00
N PRO A 246 30.92 17.43 41.55
CA PRO A 246 31.75 16.41 42.18
C PRO A 246 32.45 16.95 43.45
N PRO A 247 32.65 16.14 44.50
CA PRO A 247 33.44 16.55 45.66
C PRO A 247 34.92 16.68 45.30
N SER A 248 35.55 17.68 45.90
CA SER A 248 36.96 18.03 45.75
C SER A 248 37.91 16.91 46.20
N SER A 249 38.67 16.33 45.28
CA SER A 249 40.09 16.00 45.52
C SER A 249 40.82 15.62 44.23
N ARG A 250 41.96 16.31 44.07
CA ARG A 250 43.00 16.27 43.03
C ARG A 250 43.17 14.94 42.26
N LYS A 251 43.02 15.00 40.92
CA LYS A 251 44.14 14.88 39.95
C LYS A 251 43.62 15.06 38.51
N LYS A 252 44.12 16.09 37.83
CA LYS A 252 43.97 16.29 36.38
C LYS A 252 44.71 15.18 35.62
N ARG A 253 44.04 14.52 34.68
CA ARG A 253 44.61 14.09 33.38
C ARG A 253 43.47 13.70 32.44
N ILE A 254 43.17 14.61 31.51
CA ILE A 254 42.42 14.31 30.29
C ILE A 254 43.41 13.62 29.35
N LEU A 255 43.13 12.38 28.96
CA LEU A 255 43.39 11.89 27.61
C LEU A 255 42.55 10.63 27.36
N HIS A 256 41.89 10.61 26.22
CA HIS A 256 41.06 9.53 25.68
C HIS A 256 41.68 8.14 25.87
N ARG A 257 40.90 7.20 26.43
CA ARG A 257 41.12 5.76 26.25
C ARG A 257 39.77 5.12 25.92
N LEU A 258 39.59 4.85 24.64
CA LEU A 258 38.67 3.84 24.14
C LEU A 258 39.03 2.50 24.79
N VAL A 259 38.01 1.84 25.33
CA VAL A 259 37.94 0.39 25.59
C VAL A 259 39.04 -0.20 26.48
N ASP A 260 38.76 -0.28 27.78
CA ASP A 260 39.21 -1.36 28.67
C ASP A 260 37.89 -1.85 29.32
N GLY A 261 37.30 -2.99 28.95
CA GLY A 261 37.92 -4.31 29.05
C GLY A 261 37.78 -4.84 30.48
N ARG A 262 36.54 -4.99 30.99
CA ARG A 262 36.11 -5.95 32.03
C ARG A 262 34.63 -5.72 32.42
N ASN A 263 33.84 -6.80 32.38
CA ASN A 263 32.42 -6.94 32.81
C ASN A 263 31.29 -6.62 31.82
N LEU A 264 31.42 -7.05 30.56
CA LEU A 264 30.27 -7.51 29.77
C LEU A 264 30.53 -8.97 29.43
N LYS A 265 30.18 -9.86 30.36
CA LYS A 265 30.15 -11.29 30.05
C LYS A 265 28.79 -11.53 29.38
N ASN A 266 28.83 -11.76 28.07
CA ASN A 266 27.78 -12.33 27.22
C ASN A 266 26.70 -11.39 26.69
N ALA A 267 27.07 -10.27 26.06
CA ALA A 267 26.22 -9.69 25.01
C ALA A 267 26.72 -10.23 23.66
N LEU A 268 26.06 -11.25 23.10
CA LEU A 268 26.25 -11.61 21.70
C LEU A 268 25.53 -10.53 20.88
N ILE A 269 26.28 -9.58 20.33
CA ILE A 269 25.73 -8.60 19.39
C ILE A 269 25.54 -9.32 18.06
N TRP A 270 24.34 -9.83 17.81
CA TRP A 270 23.94 -10.22 16.46
C TRP A 270 23.50 -8.98 15.69
N ILE A 271 24.38 -8.43 14.85
CA ILE A 271 23.95 -7.44 13.85
C ILE A 271 23.22 -8.21 12.75
N ILE A 272 21.91 -8.44 12.93
CA ILE A 272 21.07 -8.97 11.86
C ILE A 272 20.75 -7.81 10.91
N SER A 273 21.56 -7.67 9.85
CA SER A 273 21.26 -6.77 8.74
C SER A 273 20.05 -7.33 7.98
N THR A 274 18.85 -6.87 8.31
CA THR A 274 17.69 -7.07 7.44
C THR A 274 17.68 -5.93 6.42
N GLN A 275 18.11 -6.19 5.18
CA GLN A 275 17.98 -5.23 4.08
C GLN A 275 16.51 -5.07 3.70
N TYR A 276 15.96 -3.88 3.94
CA TYR A 276 14.65 -3.51 3.41
C TYR A 276 14.85 -2.87 2.02
N ASN A 277 14.56 -3.62 0.95
CA ASN A 277 14.48 -3.04 -0.39
C ASN A 277 13.18 -2.25 -0.54
N CYS A 278 13.28 -0.92 -0.52
CA CYS A 278 12.16 -0.04 -0.82
C CYS A 278 12.13 0.21 -2.33
N ASN A 279 11.29 -0.52 -3.08
CA ASN A 279 10.89 -0.07 -4.41
C ASN A 279 9.90 1.08 -4.24
N ARG A 280 10.17 2.19 -4.94
CA ARG A 280 9.33 3.39 -5.01
C ARG A 280 7.92 3.09 -5.50
#